data_AF-A0A0A6UI74-F1
#
_entry.id   AF-A0A0A6UI74-F1
#
_cell.length_a   1.000
_cell.length_b   1.000
_cell.length_c   1.000
_cell.angle_alpha   90.00
_cell.angle_beta   90.00
_cell.angle_gamma   90.00
#
_symmetry.space_group_name_H-M   'P 1'
#
loop_
_entity.id
_entity.type
_entity.pdbx_description
1 polymer ?
#
loop_
_entity_poly.entity_id
_entity_poly.type
_entity_poly.pdbx_seq_one_letter_code
_entity_poly.pdbx_strand_id
1 'polypeptide(L)'
;MAAFGTGAFSSDGALRFLKEIAEKIPERRAATLERLFQSVKDQPELVGHDFLPDQVVAAAAIVAATALGGDQFDERLQALATDDPAFDARLPTLADGLAGAALEALGSVADRWRQDRSKDTGAVEAGQTIAALSQVLANVSVLDDLDAIWNDACDYGADGDVPEGTPLGIQHLASLLRIHGSVMGGGLAFALEVNEPFRVRRAVEALHYFGLTAAAELLEDTLGRSLKSEDSDSWPAGDDLDGLIDGDVLDGAFQAKAMKVPADFGRD
;
A
#
# COMPACT_ATOMS: atom_id res chain seq x y z
N MET A 1 -19.27 -24.97 29.77
CA MET A 1 -19.57 -24.43 28.43
C MET A 1 -19.05 -23.01 28.39
N ALA A 2 -17.89 -22.80 27.78
CA ALA A 2 -17.38 -21.45 27.54
C ALA A 2 -18.22 -20.82 26.42
N ALA A 3 -18.59 -19.55 26.59
CA ALA A 3 -19.27 -18.80 25.55
C ALA A 3 -18.35 -18.73 24.33
N PHE A 4 -18.76 -19.34 23.20
CA PHE A 4 -18.12 -19.10 21.92
C PHE A 4 -18.17 -17.58 21.67
N GLY A 5 -17.01 -16.92 21.61
CA GLY A 5 -16.94 -15.48 21.34
C GLY A 5 -17.52 -15.14 19.97
N THR A 6 -17.60 -13.86 19.59
CA THR A 6 -18.08 -13.48 18.24
C THR A 6 -17.03 -12.80 17.37
N GLY A 7 -15.75 -12.98 17.73
CA GLY A 7 -14.58 -12.56 16.94
C GLY A 7 -14.25 -13.46 15.75
N ALA A 8 -13.30 -13.02 14.92
CA ALA A 8 -12.95 -13.64 13.63
C ALA A 8 -12.55 -15.14 13.68
N PHE A 9 -12.14 -15.65 14.85
CA PHE A 9 -11.68 -17.03 15.03
C PHE A 9 -12.61 -17.88 15.90
N SER A 10 -13.86 -17.44 16.10
CA SER A 10 -14.71 -18.01 17.14
C SER A 10 -15.66 -19.12 16.71
N SER A 11 -15.78 -19.40 15.41
CA SER A 11 -16.61 -20.52 14.92
C SER A 11 -15.79 -21.76 14.59
N ASP A 12 -16.46 -22.91 14.64
CA ASP A 12 -15.89 -24.18 14.19
C ASP A 12 -15.41 -24.12 12.73
N GLY A 13 -16.12 -23.37 11.87
CA GLY A 13 -15.73 -23.13 10.49
C GLY A 13 -14.40 -22.38 10.38
N ALA A 14 -14.23 -21.31 11.16
CA ALA A 14 -12.99 -20.55 11.25
C ALA A 14 -11.84 -21.40 11.81
N LEU A 15 -12.07 -22.10 12.93
CA LEU A 15 -11.05 -22.93 13.58
C LEU A 15 -10.59 -24.08 12.68
N ARG A 16 -11.51 -24.76 11.98
CA ARG A 16 -11.16 -25.80 11.01
C ARG A 16 -10.29 -25.25 9.88
N PHE A 17 -10.61 -24.05 9.40
CA PHE A 17 -9.82 -23.38 8.37
C PHE A 17 -8.41 -22.98 8.87
N LEU A 18 -8.30 -22.46 10.10
CA LEU A 18 -7.00 -22.18 10.71
C LEU A 18 -6.11 -23.43 10.74
N LYS A 19 -6.66 -24.60 11.11
CA LYS A 19 -5.90 -25.86 11.08
C LYS A 19 -5.42 -26.21 9.68
N GLU A 20 -6.30 -26.07 8.67
CA GLU A 20 -5.94 -26.34 7.28
C GLU A 20 -4.80 -25.44 6.79
N ILE A 21 -4.81 -24.16 7.17
CA ILE A 21 -3.73 -23.21 6.84
C ILE A 21 -2.45 -23.54 7.62
N ALA A 22 -2.56 -23.87 8.90
CA ALA A 22 -1.42 -24.23 9.75
C ALA A 22 -0.69 -25.49 9.25
N GLU A 23 -1.43 -26.47 8.70
CA GLU A 23 -0.88 -27.67 8.05
C GLU A 23 -0.07 -27.37 6.78
N LYS A 24 -0.28 -26.21 6.13
CA LYS A 24 0.57 -25.79 5.02
C LYS A 24 1.91 -25.29 5.53
N ILE A 25 2.96 -25.56 4.74
CA ILE A 25 4.25 -24.90 4.95
C ILE A 25 4.09 -23.37 4.89
N PRO A 26 4.79 -22.59 5.74
CA PRO A 26 4.60 -21.15 5.86
C PRO A 26 4.59 -20.39 4.53
N GLU A 27 5.47 -20.78 3.61
CA GLU A 27 5.66 -20.13 2.31
C GLU A 27 4.46 -20.35 1.35
N ARG A 28 3.63 -21.37 1.59
CA ARG A 28 2.43 -21.67 0.79
C ARG A 28 1.14 -21.11 1.38
N ARG A 29 1.18 -20.55 2.59
CA ARG A 29 -0.01 -20.01 3.26
C ARG A 29 -0.56 -18.81 2.50
N ALA A 30 0.30 -17.84 2.17
CA ALA A 30 -0.08 -16.65 1.39
C ALA A 30 -0.79 -17.02 0.07
N ALA A 31 -0.17 -17.88 -0.75
CA ALA A 31 -0.76 -18.36 -2.01
C ALA A 31 -2.04 -19.19 -1.84
N THR A 32 -2.31 -19.72 -0.65
CA THR A 32 -3.58 -20.41 -0.35
C THR A 32 -4.67 -19.41 0.00
N LEU A 33 -4.34 -18.37 0.78
CA LEU A 33 -5.25 -17.28 1.09
C LEU A 33 -5.61 -16.47 -0.17
N GLU A 34 -4.63 -16.18 -1.02
CA GLU A 34 -4.83 -15.49 -2.29
C GLU A 34 -5.84 -16.24 -3.19
N ARG A 35 -5.66 -17.55 -3.35
CA ARG A 35 -6.61 -18.38 -4.12
C ARG A 35 -8.01 -18.40 -3.52
N LEU A 36 -8.13 -18.37 -2.20
CA LEU A 36 -9.43 -18.26 -1.53
C LEU A 36 -10.09 -16.91 -1.86
N PHE A 37 -9.37 -15.80 -1.70
CA PHE A 37 -9.91 -14.47 -1.99
C PHE A 37 -10.29 -14.30 -3.46
N GLN A 38 -9.45 -14.79 -4.36
CA GLN A 38 -9.74 -14.79 -5.79
C GLN A 38 -10.99 -15.63 -6.11
N SER A 39 -11.17 -16.79 -5.47
CA SER A 39 -12.38 -17.61 -5.65
C SER A 39 -13.64 -16.90 -5.15
N VAL A 40 -13.56 -16.17 -4.03
CA VAL A 40 -14.66 -15.36 -3.49
C VAL A 40 -15.00 -14.19 -4.42
N LYS A 41 -13.98 -13.57 -5.02
CA LYS A 41 -14.13 -12.48 -6.00
C LYS A 41 -14.78 -12.96 -7.29
N ASP A 42 -14.29 -14.05 -7.86
CA ASP A 42 -14.75 -14.55 -9.17
C ASP A 42 -16.12 -15.23 -9.09
N GLN A 43 -16.44 -15.86 -7.95
CA GLN A 43 -17.65 -16.67 -7.76
C GLN A 43 -18.30 -16.40 -6.40
N PRO A 44 -18.81 -15.17 -6.15
CA PRO A 44 -19.42 -14.80 -4.88
C PRO A 44 -20.64 -15.65 -4.52
N GLU A 45 -21.31 -16.25 -5.50
CA GLU A 45 -22.43 -17.18 -5.32
C GLU A 45 -22.04 -18.49 -4.63
N LEU A 46 -20.76 -18.89 -4.70
CA LEU A 46 -20.26 -20.10 -4.02
C LEU A 46 -20.02 -19.89 -2.52
N VAL A 47 -20.02 -18.64 -2.06
CA VAL A 47 -20.01 -18.34 -0.63
C VAL A 47 -21.28 -18.92 -0.01
N GLY A 48 -21.13 -19.69 1.07
CA GLY A 48 -22.19 -20.44 1.74
C GLY A 48 -22.40 -21.86 1.20
N HIS A 49 -21.80 -22.22 0.06
CA HIS A 49 -21.82 -23.58 -0.48
C HIS A 49 -20.43 -24.24 -0.36
N ASP A 50 -19.41 -23.64 -0.99
CA ASP A 50 -18.06 -24.21 -1.05
C ASP A 50 -17.11 -23.56 -0.03
N PHE A 51 -17.35 -22.29 0.31
CA PHE A 51 -16.60 -21.56 1.34
C PHE A 51 -17.57 -20.87 2.30
N LEU A 52 -17.32 -20.97 3.60
CA LEU A 52 -18.16 -20.31 4.60
C LEU A 52 -17.72 -18.86 4.82
N PRO A 53 -18.65 -17.91 5.08
CA PRO A 53 -18.30 -16.54 5.45
C PRO A 53 -17.28 -16.45 6.61
N ASP A 54 -17.39 -17.34 7.60
CA ASP A 54 -16.43 -17.44 8.71
C ASP A 54 -14.99 -17.72 8.24
N GLN A 55 -14.81 -18.53 7.19
CA GLN A 55 -13.48 -18.86 6.67
C GLN A 55 -12.85 -17.65 5.99
N VAL A 56 -13.66 -16.87 5.26
CA VAL A 56 -13.20 -15.63 4.62
C VAL A 56 -12.82 -14.58 5.66
N VAL A 57 -13.63 -14.44 6.73
CA VAL A 57 -13.31 -13.52 7.84
C VAL A 57 -12.05 -13.96 8.60
N ALA A 58 -11.88 -15.26 8.86
CA ALA A 58 -10.67 -15.79 9.48
C ALA A 58 -9.43 -15.60 8.58
N ALA A 59 -9.56 -15.82 7.27
CA ALA A 59 -8.52 -15.57 6.30
C ALA A 59 -8.11 -14.09 6.29
N ALA A 60 -9.08 -13.18 6.23
CA ALA A 60 -8.83 -11.74 6.30
C ALA A 60 -8.14 -11.33 7.62
N ALA A 61 -8.49 -11.97 8.73
CA ALA A 61 -7.84 -11.75 10.01
C ALA A 61 -6.40 -12.28 10.09
N ILE A 62 -6.07 -13.38 9.41
CA ILE A 62 -4.69 -13.84 9.24
C ILE A 62 -3.86 -12.79 8.48
N VAL A 63 -4.40 -12.26 7.39
CA VAL A 63 -3.72 -11.21 6.60
C VAL A 63 -3.54 -9.94 7.44
N ALA A 64 -4.60 -9.50 8.12
CA ALA A 64 -4.56 -8.34 8.99
C ALA A 64 -3.55 -8.50 10.14
N ALA A 65 -3.39 -9.70 10.71
CA ALA A 65 -2.42 -9.96 11.77
C ALA A 65 -0.96 -9.76 11.34
N THR A 66 -0.65 -9.89 10.05
CA THR A 66 0.71 -9.64 9.51
C THR A 66 0.91 -8.18 9.09
N ALA A 67 -0.15 -7.37 9.12
CA ALA A 67 -0.14 -5.97 8.73
C ALA A 67 0.12 -5.03 9.92
N LEU A 68 0.67 -3.86 9.63
CA LEU A 68 0.88 -2.80 10.62
C LEU A 68 -0.46 -2.31 11.18
N GLY A 69 -0.61 -2.29 12.51
CA GLY A 69 -1.87 -1.96 13.18
C GLY A 69 -2.82 -3.16 13.35
N GLY A 70 -2.38 -4.36 12.95
CA GLY A 70 -3.08 -5.63 13.09
C GLY A 70 -2.83 -6.38 14.40
N ASP A 71 -2.08 -5.81 15.35
CA ASP A 71 -1.57 -6.49 16.56
C ASP A 71 -2.65 -7.26 17.33
N GLN A 72 -3.84 -6.68 17.46
CA GLN A 72 -4.99 -7.30 18.12
C GLN A 72 -5.43 -8.64 17.48
N PHE A 73 -5.16 -8.85 16.19
CA PHE A 73 -5.44 -10.10 15.48
C PHE A 73 -4.28 -11.08 15.62
N ASP A 74 -3.03 -10.60 15.63
CA ASP A 74 -1.85 -11.43 15.89
C ASP A 74 -1.87 -11.98 17.32
N GLU A 75 -2.13 -11.14 18.32
CA GLU A 75 -2.28 -11.57 19.72
C GLU A 75 -3.34 -12.67 19.89
N ARG A 76 -4.45 -12.57 19.15
CA ARG A 76 -5.52 -13.57 19.16
C ARG A 76 -5.09 -14.87 18.49
N LEU A 77 -4.40 -14.82 17.36
CA LEU A 77 -3.83 -16.01 16.71
C LEU A 77 -2.77 -16.67 17.59
N GLN A 78 -1.91 -15.87 18.23
CA GLN A 78 -0.88 -16.34 19.13
C GLN A 78 -1.48 -17.01 20.37
N ALA A 79 -2.56 -16.47 20.94
CA ALA A 79 -3.27 -17.10 22.04
C ALA A 79 -3.79 -18.49 21.65
N LEU A 80 -4.41 -18.62 20.47
CA LEU A 80 -4.89 -19.91 19.95
C LEU A 80 -3.73 -20.90 19.71
N ALA A 81 -2.63 -20.44 19.12
CA ALA A 81 -1.45 -21.27 18.88
C ALA A 81 -0.72 -21.69 20.17
N THR A 82 -0.81 -20.88 21.23
CA THR A 82 -0.28 -21.21 22.56
C THR A 82 -1.07 -22.34 23.19
N ASP A 83 -2.38 -22.34 23.02
CA ASP A 83 -3.27 -23.40 23.52
C ASP A 83 -3.15 -24.69 22.69
N ASP A 84 -3.08 -24.58 21.36
CA ASP A 84 -2.88 -25.69 20.44
C ASP A 84 -2.06 -25.24 19.21
N PRO A 85 -0.79 -25.68 19.06
CA PRO A 85 0.08 -25.31 17.93
C PRO A 85 -0.49 -25.65 16.55
N ALA A 86 -1.49 -26.55 16.46
CA ALA A 86 -2.20 -26.84 15.23
C ALA A 86 -2.99 -25.63 14.68
N PHE A 87 -3.10 -24.53 15.43
CA PHE A 87 -3.71 -23.27 14.99
C PHE A 87 -2.71 -22.19 14.57
N ASP A 88 -1.40 -22.47 14.53
CA ASP A 88 -0.42 -21.48 14.08
C ASP A 88 -0.46 -21.28 12.55
N ALA A 89 -1.39 -20.44 12.12
CA ALA A 89 -1.67 -20.09 10.73
C ALA A 89 -1.00 -18.78 10.28
N ARG A 90 -0.12 -18.19 11.12
CA ARG A 90 0.51 -16.90 10.84
C ARG A 90 1.32 -16.92 9.54
N LEU A 91 1.33 -15.78 8.85
CA LEU A 91 2.15 -15.58 7.67
C LEU A 91 3.54 -15.10 8.08
N PRO A 92 4.60 -15.59 7.42
CA PRO A 92 5.96 -15.11 7.69
C PRO A 92 6.16 -13.67 7.20
N THR A 93 5.54 -13.32 6.09
CA THR A 93 5.56 -11.98 5.47
C THR A 93 4.22 -11.73 4.78
N LEU A 94 3.81 -10.47 4.70
CA LEU A 94 2.68 -10.08 3.89
C LEU A 94 3.10 -10.08 2.41
N ALA A 95 2.27 -10.65 1.54
CA ALA A 95 2.51 -10.64 0.09
C ALA A 95 1.78 -9.44 -0.54
N ASP A 96 2.43 -8.82 -1.53
CA ASP A 96 1.91 -7.65 -2.25
C ASP A 96 0.48 -7.90 -2.78
N GLY A 97 -0.42 -6.95 -2.55
CA GLY A 97 -1.81 -7.02 -3.03
C GLY A 97 -2.71 -8.00 -2.26
N LEU A 98 -2.17 -8.82 -1.35
CA LEU A 98 -2.96 -9.76 -0.55
C LEU A 98 -3.91 -9.03 0.41
N ALA A 99 -3.52 -7.86 0.92
CA ALA A 99 -4.37 -7.02 1.76
C ALA A 99 -5.58 -6.47 0.98
N GLY A 100 -5.38 -6.02 -0.26
CA GLY A 100 -6.45 -5.57 -1.15
C GLY A 100 -7.42 -6.70 -1.50
N ALA A 101 -6.89 -7.88 -1.89
CA ALA A 101 -7.70 -9.06 -2.16
C ALA A 101 -8.52 -9.51 -0.93
N ALA A 102 -7.92 -9.46 0.26
CA ALA A 102 -8.60 -9.76 1.51
C ALA A 102 -9.72 -8.74 1.82
N LEU A 103 -9.48 -7.44 1.57
CA LEU A 103 -10.47 -6.38 1.78
C LEU A 103 -11.68 -6.53 0.86
N GLU A 104 -11.46 -6.80 -0.43
CA GLU A 104 -12.52 -7.05 -1.40
C GLU A 104 -13.36 -8.28 -1.02
N ALA A 105 -12.69 -9.40 -0.70
CA ALA A 105 -13.37 -10.63 -0.29
C ALA A 105 -14.15 -10.44 1.03
N LEU A 106 -13.60 -9.68 1.98
CA LEU A 106 -14.26 -9.33 3.23
C LEU A 106 -15.54 -8.53 2.97
N GLY A 107 -15.49 -7.54 2.07
CA GLY A 107 -16.65 -6.74 1.64
C GLY A 107 -17.79 -7.61 1.11
N SER A 108 -17.46 -8.63 0.30
CA SER A 108 -18.42 -9.56 -0.29
C SER A 108 -19.16 -10.44 0.73
N VAL A 109 -18.56 -10.72 1.90
CA VAL A 109 -19.15 -11.60 2.92
C VAL A 109 -19.66 -10.88 4.17
N ALA A 110 -19.27 -9.62 4.36
CA ALA A 110 -19.50 -8.86 5.60
C ALA A 110 -20.98 -8.79 6.02
N ASP A 111 -21.89 -8.50 5.08
CA ASP A 111 -23.32 -8.40 5.38
C ASP A 111 -23.91 -9.74 5.79
N ARG A 112 -23.58 -10.81 5.05
CA ARG A 112 -24.06 -12.17 5.34
C ARG A 112 -23.53 -12.65 6.69
N TRP A 113 -22.25 -12.44 6.96
CA TRP A 113 -21.63 -12.81 8.22
C TRP A 113 -22.26 -12.09 9.42
N ARG A 114 -22.53 -10.77 9.29
CA ARG A 114 -23.25 -10.00 10.32
C ARG A 114 -24.66 -10.52 10.56
N GLN A 115 -25.40 -10.88 9.50
CA GLN A 115 -26.76 -11.40 9.61
C GLN A 115 -26.80 -12.75 10.32
N ASP A 116 -25.87 -13.66 10.03
CA ASP A 116 -25.82 -14.96 10.68
C ASP A 116 -25.52 -14.83 12.19
N ARG A 117 -24.64 -13.91 12.58
CA ARG A 117 -24.31 -13.64 14.00
C ARG A 117 -25.37 -12.84 14.76
N SER A 118 -26.33 -12.22 14.07
CA SER A 118 -27.46 -11.54 14.71
C SER A 118 -28.40 -12.48 15.46
N LYS A 119 -28.39 -13.77 15.09
CA LYS A 119 -29.18 -14.81 15.76
C LYS A 119 -28.62 -15.22 17.12
N ASP A 120 -27.32 -14.98 17.34
CA ASP A 120 -26.55 -15.48 18.49
C ASP A 120 -26.10 -14.36 19.46
N THR A 121 -26.80 -13.22 19.49
CA THR A 121 -26.50 -12.04 20.35
C THR A 121 -25.16 -11.31 20.10
N GLY A 122 -24.42 -11.67 19.05
CA GLY A 122 -23.09 -11.11 18.73
C GLY A 122 -23.00 -10.08 17.59
N ALA A 123 -24.13 -9.57 17.08
CA ALA A 123 -24.14 -8.70 15.90
C ALA A 123 -23.24 -7.44 16.05
N VAL A 124 -23.18 -6.86 17.24
CA VAL A 124 -22.39 -5.64 17.50
C VAL A 124 -20.89 -5.94 17.42
N GLU A 125 -20.42 -7.00 18.08
CA GLU A 125 -19.02 -7.41 18.08
C GLU A 125 -18.58 -7.94 16.70
N ALA A 126 -19.47 -8.61 15.97
CA ALA A 126 -19.25 -8.95 14.56
C ALA A 126 -19.08 -7.68 13.69
N GLY A 127 -19.94 -6.68 13.87
CA GLY A 127 -19.81 -5.38 13.17
C GLY A 127 -18.49 -4.67 13.48
N GLN A 128 -18.08 -4.66 14.75
CA GLN A 128 -16.79 -4.08 15.17
C GLN A 128 -15.60 -4.84 14.58
N THR A 129 -15.68 -6.18 14.52
CA THR A 129 -14.63 -7.01 13.94
C THR A 129 -14.44 -6.73 12.45
N ILE A 130 -15.55 -6.67 11.68
CA ILE A 130 -15.49 -6.30 10.26
C ILE A 130 -14.89 -4.92 10.08
N ALA A 131 -15.36 -3.92 10.85
CA ALA A 131 -14.85 -2.56 10.73
C ALA A 131 -13.34 -2.47 11.04
N ALA A 132 -12.88 -3.16 12.08
CA ALA A 132 -11.47 -3.21 12.44
C ALA A 132 -10.61 -3.89 11.36
N LEU A 133 -11.07 -5.02 10.81
CA LEU A 133 -10.40 -5.70 9.71
C LEU A 133 -10.33 -4.83 8.46
N SER A 134 -11.47 -4.25 8.05
CA SER A 134 -11.52 -3.36 6.89
C SER A 134 -10.57 -2.17 7.03
N GLN A 135 -10.46 -1.58 8.22
CA GLN A 135 -9.55 -0.46 8.46
C GLN A 135 -8.08 -0.86 8.30
N VAL A 136 -7.67 -1.97 8.92
CA VAL A 136 -6.27 -2.45 8.84
C VAL A 136 -5.92 -2.81 7.40
N LEU A 137 -6.77 -3.59 6.73
CA LEU A 137 -6.53 -4.04 5.37
C LEU A 137 -6.54 -2.88 4.36
N ALA A 138 -7.44 -1.90 4.53
CA ALA A 138 -7.47 -0.71 3.67
C ALA A 138 -6.20 0.13 3.82
N ASN A 139 -5.71 0.32 5.04
CA ASN A 139 -4.47 1.09 5.26
C ASN A 139 -3.28 0.44 4.55
N VAL A 140 -3.18 -0.88 4.57
CA VAL A 140 -2.06 -1.61 3.96
C VAL A 140 -2.18 -1.64 2.45
N SER A 141 -3.38 -1.90 1.92
CA SER A 141 -3.64 -1.81 0.48
C SER A 141 -3.30 -0.44 -0.07
N VAL A 142 -3.55 0.63 0.70
CA VAL A 142 -3.19 1.99 0.29
C VAL A 142 -1.68 2.18 0.18
N LEU A 143 -0.89 1.55 1.06
CA LEU A 143 0.56 1.63 1.00
C LEU A 143 1.13 0.84 -0.18
N ASP A 144 0.64 -0.39 -0.41
CA ASP A 144 1.04 -1.20 -1.57
C ASP A 144 0.78 -0.46 -2.89
N ASP A 145 -0.38 0.20 -3.03
CA ASP A 145 -0.71 1.01 -4.21
C ASP A 145 0.28 2.18 -4.40
N LEU A 146 0.67 2.84 -3.30
CA LEU A 146 1.58 3.99 -3.34
C LEU A 146 3.00 3.55 -3.72
N ASP A 147 3.46 2.41 -3.22
CA ASP A 147 4.75 1.82 -3.58
C ASP A 147 4.78 1.43 -5.06
N ALA A 148 3.70 0.83 -5.58
CA ALA A 148 3.57 0.51 -7.00
C ALA A 148 3.65 1.78 -7.87
N ILE A 149 2.90 2.83 -7.51
CA ILE A 149 2.95 4.13 -8.19
C ILE A 149 4.36 4.73 -8.16
N TRP A 150 5.04 4.65 -7.02
CA TRP A 150 6.39 5.17 -6.86
C TRP A 150 7.39 4.42 -7.76
N ASN A 151 7.29 3.10 -7.81
CA ASN A 151 8.15 2.25 -8.64
C ASN A 151 7.92 2.51 -10.14
N ASP A 152 6.66 2.59 -10.59
CA ASP A 152 6.34 2.96 -11.97
C ASP A 152 6.92 4.32 -12.34
N ALA A 153 6.82 5.30 -11.44
CA ALA A 153 7.37 6.63 -11.66
C ALA A 153 8.91 6.63 -11.69
N CYS A 154 9.57 5.80 -10.86
CA CYS A 154 11.01 5.60 -10.91
C CYS A 154 11.45 5.09 -12.29
N ASP A 155 10.77 4.06 -12.79
CA ASP A 155 11.08 3.44 -14.09
C ASP A 155 10.89 4.44 -15.23
N TYR A 156 9.75 5.14 -15.28
CA TYR A 156 9.50 6.17 -16.30
C TYR A 156 10.49 7.34 -16.22
N GLY A 157 10.90 7.72 -15.00
CA GLY A 157 11.90 8.76 -14.79
C GLY A 157 13.28 8.37 -15.33
N ALA A 158 13.68 7.13 -15.11
CA ALA A 158 14.94 6.56 -15.60
C ALA A 158 14.97 6.51 -17.13
N ASP A 159 13.92 5.96 -17.74
CA ASP A 159 13.75 5.90 -19.20
C ASP A 159 13.66 7.32 -19.80
N GLY A 160 13.10 8.25 -19.04
CA GLY A 160 12.96 9.63 -19.43
C GLY A 160 11.79 9.90 -20.38
N ASP A 161 10.93 8.91 -20.58
CA ASP A 161 9.68 8.99 -21.33
C ASP A 161 8.56 8.41 -20.48
N VAL A 162 7.41 9.08 -20.48
CA VAL A 162 6.22 8.61 -19.74
C VAL A 162 5.19 8.12 -20.77
N PRO A 163 4.64 6.90 -20.62
CA PRO A 163 3.65 6.37 -21.56
C PRO A 163 2.43 7.28 -21.79
N GLU A 164 1.85 7.22 -22.98
CA GLU A 164 0.62 7.95 -23.27
C GLU A 164 -0.53 7.40 -22.43
N GLY A 165 -1.29 8.30 -21.78
CA GLY A 165 -2.39 7.93 -20.89
C GLY A 165 -2.00 7.70 -19.43
N THR A 166 -0.72 7.80 -19.07
CA THR A 166 -0.29 7.75 -17.66
C THR A 166 -0.98 8.86 -16.84
N PRO A 167 -1.49 8.58 -15.63
CA PRO A 167 -2.09 9.59 -14.76
C PRO A 167 -1.17 10.78 -14.46
N LEU A 168 -1.75 11.98 -14.31
CA LEU A 168 -1.02 13.25 -14.17
C LEU A 168 -0.03 13.25 -12.98
N GLY A 169 -0.46 12.72 -11.83
CA GLY A 169 0.36 12.62 -10.64
C GLY A 169 1.60 11.75 -10.84
N ILE A 170 1.47 10.65 -11.60
CA ILE A 170 2.58 9.76 -11.95
C ILE A 170 3.54 10.44 -12.93
N GLN A 171 3.02 11.20 -13.91
CA GLN A 171 3.86 11.99 -14.83
C GLN A 171 4.72 13.03 -14.08
N HIS A 172 4.13 13.73 -13.10
CA HIS A 172 4.85 14.68 -12.27
C HIS A 172 5.89 13.99 -11.39
N LEU A 173 5.52 12.87 -10.75
CA LEU A 173 6.44 12.10 -9.92
C LEU A 173 7.65 11.60 -10.73
N ALA A 174 7.42 11.04 -11.93
CA ALA A 174 8.49 10.57 -12.81
C ALA A 174 9.45 11.70 -13.24
N SER A 175 8.89 12.87 -13.58
CA SER A 175 9.68 14.04 -13.95
C SER A 175 10.58 14.52 -12.80
N LEU A 176 10.05 14.47 -11.58
CA LEU A 176 10.78 14.85 -10.37
C LEU A 176 11.85 13.83 -10.00
N LEU A 177 11.52 12.54 -9.97
CA LEU A 177 12.44 11.45 -9.63
C LEU A 177 13.63 11.37 -10.58
N ARG A 178 13.44 11.70 -11.87
CA ARG A 178 14.55 11.82 -12.83
C ARG A 178 15.60 12.85 -12.40
N ILE A 179 15.15 14.05 -12.04
CA ILE A 179 16.06 15.13 -11.61
C ILE A 179 16.67 14.78 -10.27
N HIS A 180 15.87 14.32 -9.30
CA HIS A 180 16.34 13.88 -8.00
C HIS A 180 17.42 12.80 -8.13
N GLY A 181 17.20 11.76 -8.94
CA GLY A 181 18.19 10.71 -9.20
C GLY A 181 19.48 11.23 -9.82
N SER A 182 19.40 12.23 -10.70
CA SER A 182 20.59 12.88 -11.27
C SER A 182 21.35 13.69 -10.21
N VAL A 183 20.63 14.42 -9.34
CA VAL A 183 21.22 15.17 -8.22
C VAL A 183 21.90 14.22 -7.24
N MET A 184 21.26 13.10 -6.89
CA MET A 184 21.86 12.08 -6.02
C MET A 184 23.09 11.41 -6.65
N GLY A 185 23.11 11.26 -7.97
CA GLY A 185 24.22 10.61 -8.68
C GLY A 185 25.46 11.49 -8.89
N GLY A 186 25.30 12.81 -9.01
CA GLY A 186 26.41 13.71 -9.37
C GLY A 186 26.24 15.17 -8.96
N GLY A 187 25.25 15.50 -8.15
CA GLY A 187 24.92 16.85 -7.71
C GLY A 187 24.10 17.66 -8.72
N LEU A 188 23.72 18.87 -8.31
CA LEU A 188 22.84 19.75 -9.08
C LEU A 188 23.45 20.18 -10.44
N ALA A 189 24.76 20.43 -10.48
CA ALA A 189 25.42 20.81 -11.73
C ALA A 189 25.36 19.68 -12.77
N PHE A 190 25.66 18.45 -12.34
CA PHE A 190 25.52 17.26 -13.20
C PHE A 190 24.07 17.06 -13.66
N ALA A 191 23.10 17.23 -12.76
CA ALA A 191 21.69 17.09 -13.11
C ALA A 191 21.26 18.06 -14.22
N LEU A 192 21.76 19.30 -14.23
CA LEU A 192 21.49 20.28 -15.28
C LEU A 192 22.25 20.00 -16.58
N GLU A 193 23.40 19.33 -16.51
CA GLU A 193 24.17 18.93 -17.70
C GLU A 193 23.52 17.77 -18.45
N VAL A 194 23.03 16.75 -17.72
CA VAL A 194 22.50 15.51 -18.32
C VAL A 194 21.01 15.56 -18.66
N ASN A 195 20.33 16.66 -18.32
CA ASN A 195 18.91 16.85 -18.60
C ASN A 195 18.66 18.05 -19.52
N GLU A 196 17.82 17.84 -20.52
CA GLU A 196 17.37 18.90 -21.40
C GLU A 196 16.57 19.96 -20.62
N PRO A 197 16.67 21.27 -20.93
CA PRO A 197 16.02 22.33 -20.15
C PRO A 197 14.52 22.16 -19.96
N PHE A 198 13.80 21.58 -20.92
CA PHE A 198 12.37 21.35 -20.77
C PHE A 198 12.05 20.25 -19.75
N ARG A 199 12.94 19.26 -19.56
CA ARG A 199 12.78 18.22 -18.53
C ARG A 199 12.97 18.81 -17.14
N VAL A 200 13.95 19.71 -16.99
CA VAL A 200 14.15 20.45 -15.74
C VAL A 200 12.93 21.31 -15.42
N ARG A 201 12.34 22.01 -16.41
CA ARG A 201 11.09 22.76 -16.20
C ARG A 201 9.91 21.88 -15.78
N ARG A 202 9.77 20.68 -16.36
CA ARG A 202 8.74 19.73 -15.91
C ARG A 202 8.93 19.30 -14.45
N ALA A 203 10.18 19.16 -14.01
CA ALA A 203 10.47 18.89 -12.60
C ALA A 203 10.12 20.09 -11.69
N VAL A 204 10.36 21.33 -12.14
CA VAL A 204 9.89 22.55 -11.43
C VAL A 204 8.36 22.55 -11.30
N GLU A 205 7.64 22.24 -12.38
CA GLU A 205 6.18 22.11 -12.36
C GLU A 205 5.73 21.00 -11.40
N ALA A 206 6.43 19.86 -11.38
CA ALA A 206 6.18 18.76 -10.45
C ALA A 206 6.41 19.17 -8.99
N LEU A 207 7.49 19.91 -8.68
CA LEU A 207 7.77 20.41 -7.34
C LEU A 207 6.63 21.32 -6.85
N HIS A 208 6.13 22.23 -7.69
CA HIS A 208 4.94 23.01 -7.35
C HIS A 208 3.69 22.15 -7.16
N TYR A 209 3.50 21.13 -8.00
CA TYR A 209 2.38 20.19 -7.88
C TYR A 209 2.38 19.47 -6.52
N PHE A 210 3.55 19.03 -6.03
CA PHE A 210 3.72 18.40 -4.71
C PHE A 210 3.83 19.41 -3.54
N GLY A 211 3.80 20.72 -3.81
CA GLY A 211 3.87 21.77 -2.80
C GLY A 211 5.28 22.09 -2.31
N LEU A 212 6.32 21.54 -2.96
CA LEU A 212 7.74 21.74 -2.67
C LEU A 212 8.26 23.05 -3.30
N THR A 213 7.63 24.17 -2.94
CA THR A 213 7.81 25.47 -3.60
C THR A 213 9.24 26.01 -3.49
N ALA A 214 9.88 25.87 -2.32
CA ALA A 214 11.25 26.33 -2.12
C ALA A 214 12.26 25.60 -3.03
N ALA A 215 12.08 24.28 -3.20
CA ALA A 215 12.88 23.49 -4.12
C ALA A 215 12.62 23.88 -5.59
N ALA A 216 11.35 24.16 -5.94
CA ALA A 216 10.98 24.61 -7.28
C ALA A 216 11.69 25.92 -7.64
N GLU A 217 11.65 26.91 -6.75
CA GLU A 217 12.28 28.22 -6.93
C GLU A 217 13.80 28.11 -7.05
N LEU A 218 14.43 27.27 -6.22
CA LEU A 218 15.87 27.02 -6.29
C LEU A 218 16.28 26.37 -7.62
N LEU A 219 15.54 25.35 -8.06
CA LEU A 219 15.82 24.66 -9.31
C LEU A 219 15.60 25.56 -10.53
N GLU A 220 14.54 26.38 -10.51
CA GLU A 220 14.25 27.35 -11.57
C GLU A 220 15.31 28.45 -11.67
N ASP A 221 15.73 29.03 -10.53
CA ASP A 221 16.82 30.01 -10.51
C ASP A 221 18.12 29.41 -11.05
N THR A 222 18.48 28.21 -10.59
CA THR A 222 19.71 27.55 -11.02
C THR A 222 19.69 27.20 -12.51
N LEU A 223 18.55 26.73 -13.04
CA LEU A 223 18.36 26.55 -14.48
C LEU A 223 18.52 27.88 -15.23
N GLY A 224 17.97 28.97 -14.70
CA GLY A 224 18.10 30.31 -15.26
C GLY A 224 19.55 30.80 -15.35
N ARG A 225 20.38 30.51 -14.34
CA ARG A 225 21.82 30.79 -14.32
C ARG A 225 22.59 29.92 -15.32
N SER A 226 22.28 28.63 -15.36
CA SER A 226 22.87 27.67 -16.31
C SER A 226 22.63 28.08 -17.76
N LEU A 227 21.40 28.50 -18.10
CA LEU A 227 21.07 28.98 -19.46
C LEU A 227 21.78 30.28 -19.85
N LYS A 228 22.24 31.07 -18.87
CA LYS A 228 23.09 32.26 -19.09
C LYS A 228 24.58 31.93 -19.16
N SER A 229 24.94 30.65 -19.04
CA SER A 229 26.32 30.16 -18.98
C SER A 229 27.12 30.77 -17.81
N GLU A 230 26.45 31.00 -16.69
CA GLU A 230 27.12 31.35 -15.43
C GLU A 230 27.96 30.16 -14.93
N ASP A 231 29.06 30.45 -14.24
CA ASP A 231 29.97 29.43 -13.72
C ASP A 231 29.26 28.58 -12.65
N SER A 232 29.35 27.25 -12.76
CA SER A 232 28.72 26.31 -11.83
C SER A 232 29.28 26.43 -10.41
N ASP A 233 30.49 26.96 -10.25
CA ASP A 233 31.10 27.22 -8.94
C ASP A 233 30.36 28.32 -8.14
N SER A 234 29.45 29.06 -8.79
CA SER A 234 28.61 30.11 -8.19
C SER A 234 27.16 29.66 -7.89
N TRP A 235 26.82 28.41 -8.23
CA TRP A 235 25.48 27.86 -8.03
C TRP A 235 25.30 27.38 -6.57
N PRO A 236 24.05 27.24 -6.10
CA PRO A 236 23.77 26.54 -4.86
C PRO A 236 24.44 25.16 -4.83
N ALA A 237 24.88 24.71 -3.66
CA ALA A 237 25.46 23.39 -3.51
C ALA A 237 24.39 22.31 -3.81
N GLY A 238 24.84 21.12 -4.23
CA GLY A 238 23.93 19.98 -4.39
C GLY A 238 23.12 19.71 -3.12
N ASP A 239 23.77 19.85 -1.97
CA ASP A 239 23.20 19.69 -0.63
C ASP A 239 22.06 20.69 -0.33
N ASP A 240 22.04 21.87 -0.98
CA ASP A 240 20.99 22.88 -0.77
C ASP A 240 19.67 22.42 -1.38
N LEU A 241 19.71 21.73 -2.53
CA LEU A 241 18.53 21.12 -3.12
C LEU A 241 18.17 19.83 -2.40
N ASP A 242 19.15 18.96 -2.14
CA ASP A 242 18.96 17.68 -1.45
C ASP A 242 18.28 17.87 -0.07
N GLY A 243 18.71 18.87 0.72
CA GLY A 243 18.05 19.20 2.00
C GLY A 243 16.60 19.68 1.87
N LEU A 244 16.14 20.10 0.69
CA LEU A 244 14.75 20.52 0.44
C LEU A 244 13.88 19.40 -0.14
N ILE A 245 14.49 18.36 -0.72
CA ILE A 245 13.80 17.24 -1.38
C ILE A 245 14.32 15.86 -0.98
N ASP A 246 14.94 15.75 0.21
CA ASP A 246 15.31 14.50 0.87
C ASP A 246 14.22 13.44 0.63
N GLY A 247 14.65 12.18 0.43
CA GLY A 247 13.77 11.03 0.25
C GLY A 247 12.56 11.01 1.19
N ASP A 248 12.74 11.34 2.48
CA ASP A 248 11.64 11.37 3.45
C ASP A 248 10.64 12.53 3.18
N VAL A 249 11.15 13.69 2.74
CA VAL A 249 10.35 14.88 2.41
C VAL A 249 9.57 14.65 1.12
N LEU A 250 10.22 14.07 0.10
CA LEU A 250 9.60 13.76 -1.18
C LEU A 250 8.54 12.66 -1.03
N ASP A 251 8.86 11.58 -0.32
CA ASP A 251 7.91 10.51 -0.02
C ASP A 251 6.69 11.04 0.73
N GLY A 252 6.90 11.82 1.80
CA GLY A 252 5.80 12.44 2.54
C GLY A 252 4.93 13.38 1.68
N ALA A 253 5.54 14.17 0.79
CA ALA A 253 4.81 15.05 -0.12
C ALA A 253 4.01 14.26 -1.17
N PHE A 254 4.57 13.19 -1.71
CA PHE A 254 3.90 12.26 -2.61
C PHE A 254 2.68 11.60 -1.94
N GLN A 255 2.87 10.97 -0.78
CA GLN A 255 1.80 10.29 -0.06
C GLN A 255 0.67 11.26 0.30
N ALA A 256 1.01 12.45 0.80
CA ALA A 256 0.02 13.48 1.13
C ALA A 256 -0.78 13.93 -0.11
N LYS A 257 -0.10 14.08 -1.26
CA LYS A 257 -0.74 14.48 -2.52
C LYS A 257 -1.64 13.36 -3.06
N ALA A 258 -1.19 12.11 -3.02
CA ALA A 258 -1.94 10.95 -3.47
C ALA A 258 -3.20 10.69 -2.64
N MET A 259 -3.15 10.95 -1.32
CA MET A 259 -4.35 10.91 -0.48
C MET A 259 -5.30 12.08 -0.73
N LYS A 260 -4.77 13.26 -1.07
CA LYS A 260 -5.59 14.47 -1.30
C LYS A 260 -6.32 14.43 -2.65
N VAL A 261 -5.68 13.89 -3.69
CA VAL A 261 -6.21 13.85 -5.06
C VAL A 261 -5.95 12.48 -5.69
N PRO A 262 -6.61 11.40 -5.20
CA PRO A 262 -6.36 10.03 -5.64
C PRO A 262 -6.54 9.82 -7.16
N ALA A 263 -7.50 10.53 -7.77
CA ALA A 263 -7.77 10.45 -9.20
C ALA A 263 -6.58 10.85 -10.08
N ASP A 264 -5.72 11.76 -9.62
CA ASP A 264 -4.52 12.16 -10.36
C ASP A 264 -3.49 11.01 -10.44
N PHE A 265 -3.63 9.98 -9.60
CA PHE A 265 -2.79 8.79 -9.56
C PHE A 265 -3.52 7.53 -10.06
N GLY A 266 -4.67 7.69 -10.74
CA GLY A 266 -5.45 6.57 -11.26
C GLY A 266 -6.19 5.78 -10.18
N ARG A 267 -6.47 6.41 -9.04
CA ARG A 267 -7.23 5.82 -7.92
C ARG A 267 -8.62 6.46 -7.85
N ASP A 268 -9.66 5.64 -7.79
CA ASP A 268 -11.07 6.05 -7.67
C ASP A 268 -11.58 6.05 -6.22
#